data_AF-A0A933J930-F1
#
_entry.id   AF-A0A933J930-F1
#
_cell.length_a   1.000
_cell.length_b   1.000
_cell.length_c   1.000
_cell.angle_alpha   90.00
_cell.angle_beta   90.00
_cell.angle_gamma   90.00
#
_symmetry.space_group_name_H-M   'P 1'
#
loop_
_entity.id
_entity.type
_entity.pdbx_description
1 polymer ?
#
loop_
_entity_poly.entity_id
_entity_poly.type
_entity_poly.pdbx_seq_one_letter_code
_entity_poly.pdbx_strand_id
1 'polypeptide(L)' 'MTAQARIKYEAARDNEYCLRLLEETGICVVPGSGFGQKPGTLHFRTTFLPPKDEIKALVEKMKKFHAAYAEKFKDS' A
#
# COMPACT_ATOMS: atom_id res chain seq x y z
N MET A 1 -22.15 6.80 -3.23
CA MET A 1 -21.06 7.51 -2.51
C MET A 1 -20.73 8.81 -3.23
N THR A 2 -20.59 9.93 -2.54
CA THR A 2 -20.21 11.21 -3.18
C THR A 2 -18.73 11.19 -3.59
N ALA A 3 -18.31 12.10 -4.48
CA ALA A 3 -16.90 12.21 -4.89
C ALA A 3 -15.98 12.45 -3.68
N GLN A 4 -16.39 13.33 -2.76
CA GLN A 4 -15.64 13.62 -1.54
C GLN A 4 -15.55 12.40 -0.60
N ALA A 5 -16.65 11.66 -0.44
CA ALA A 5 -16.65 10.44 0.36
C ALA A 5 -15.71 9.38 -0.22
N ARG A 6 -15.60 9.31 -1.56
CA ARG A 6 -14.66 8.44 -2.26
C ARG A 6 -13.21 8.81 -2.03
N ILE A 7 -12.86 10.08 -2.21
CA ILE A 7 -11.48 10.55 -1.93
C ILE A 7 -11.09 10.22 -0.49
N LYS A 8 -11.99 10.45 0.47
CA LYS A 8 -11.74 10.12 1.88
C LYS A 8 -11.57 8.62 2.12
N TYR A 9 -12.41 7.79 1.50
CA TYR A 9 -12.32 6.34 1.60
C TYR A 9 -11.00 5.81 1.01
N GLU A 10 -10.65 6.25 -0.19
CA GLU A 10 -9.41 5.84 -0.86
C GLU A 10 -8.18 6.26 -0.07
N ALA A 11 -8.14 7.52 0.42
CA ALA A 11 -7.06 7.99 1.28
C ALA A 11 -6.94 7.19 2.58
N ALA A 12 -8.06 6.78 3.18
CA ALA A 12 -8.02 5.92 4.37
C ALA A 12 -7.44 4.53 4.06
N ARG A 13 -7.79 3.96 2.91
CA ARG A 13 -7.28 2.65 2.46
C ARG A 13 -5.80 2.67 2.11
N ASP A 14 -5.34 3.69 1.37
CA ASP A 14 -3.92 3.87 1.07
C ASP A 14 -3.10 4.01 2.36
N ASN A 15 -3.56 4.87 3.29
CA ASN A 15 -2.87 5.08 4.57
C ASN A 15 -2.81 3.81 5.42
N GLU A 16 -3.91 3.09 5.55
CA GLU A 16 -3.94 1.86 6.33
C GLU A 16 -2.99 0.81 5.76
N TYR A 17 -3.01 0.60 4.44
CA TYR A 17 -2.10 -0.35 3.80
C TYR A 17 -0.63 0.02 4.05
N CYS A 18 -0.28 1.29 3.86
CA CYS A 18 1.08 1.79 4.07
C CYS A 18 1.53 1.66 5.54
N LEU A 19 0.66 1.96 6.50
CA LEU A 19 0.96 1.82 7.93
C LEU A 19 1.15 0.35 8.32
N ARG A 20 0.28 -0.54 7.85
CA ARG A 20 0.39 -1.99 8.11
C ARG A 20 1.67 -2.58 7.52
N LEU A 21 2.04 -2.17 6.30
CA LEU A 21 3.30 -2.60 5.69
C LEU A 21 4.50 -2.13 6.52
N LEU A 22 4.47 -0.90 7.02
CA LEU A 22 5.51 -0.38 7.90
C LEU A 22 5.59 -1.15 9.22
N GLU A 23 4.47 -1.35 9.90
CA GLU A 23 4.40 -2.05 11.19
C GLU A 23 4.88 -3.51 11.10
N GLU A 24 4.45 -4.24 10.06
CA GLU A 24 4.73 -5.67 9.96
C GLU A 24 6.10 -5.99 9.35
N THR A 25 6.59 -5.16 8.42
CA THR A 25 7.83 -5.48 7.68
C THR A 25 8.95 -4.45 7.85
N GLY A 26 8.67 -3.31 8.48
CA GLY A 26 9.59 -2.17 8.57
C GLY A 26 9.77 -1.41 7.25
N ILE A 27 8.93 -1.66 6.24
CA ILE A 27 9.08 -1.03 4.92
C ILE A 27 8.25 0.25 4.88
N CYS A 28 8.91 1.39 4.75
CA CYS A 28 8.26 2.69 4.64
C CYS A 28 7.95 3.02 3.17
N VAL A 29 6.69 3.33 2.89
CA VAL A 29 6.19 3.77 1.57
C VAL A 29 5.27 4.97 1.73
N VAL A 30 5.03 5.70 0.64
CA VAL A 30 4.17 6.90 0.67
C VAL A 30 2.79 6.56 0.11
N PRO A 31 1.68 6.89 0.81
CA PRO A 31 0.32 6.70 0.31
C PRO A 31 0.06 7.42 -1.02
N GLY A 32 -0.67 6.76 -1.93
CA GLY A 32 -1.01 7.26 -3.25
C GLY A 32 -1.89 8.52 -3.23
N SER A 33 -2.80 8.60 -2.26
CA SER A 33 -3.72 9.72 -2.07
C SER A 33 -3.06 11.10 -2.01
N GLY A 34 -1.77 11.20 -1.65
CA GLY A 34 -1.01 12.45 -1.63
C GLY A 34 -0.57 12.96 -3.01
N PHE A 35 -0.68 12.16 -4.06
CA PHE A 35 -0.20 12.48 -5.42
C PHE A 35 -1.31 12.82 -6.41
N GLY A 36 -2.56 12.71 -5.98
CA GLY A 36 -3.70 12.63 -6.89
C GLY A 36 -3.77 11.25 -7.56
N GLN A 37 -4.95 10.63 -7.51
CA GLN A 37 -5.14 9.29 -8.08
C GLN A 37 -6.48 9.17 -8.79
N LYS A 38 -6.57 8.21 -9.70
CA LYS A 38 -7.79 7.94 -10.45
C LYS A 38 -8.89 7.48 -9.48
N PRO A 39 -10.12 8.00 -9.60
CA PRO A 39 -11.26 7.49 -8.86
C PRO A 39 -11.41 5.97 -8.98
N GLY A 40 -11.62 5.28 -7.86
CA GLY A 40 -11.78 3.83 -7.75
C GLY A 40 -10.47 3.06 -7.72
N THR A 41 -9.32 3.73 -7.50
CA THR A 41 -8.01 3.09 -7.45
C THR A 41 -7.28 3.40 -6.15
N LEU A 42 -6.35 2.52 -5.78
CA LEU A 42 -5.53 2.61 -4.58
C LEU A 42 -4.08 2.43 -4.97
N HIS A 43 -3.18 3.23 -4.40
CA HIS A 43 -1.77 3.22 -4.77
C HIS A 43 -0.87 3.51 -3.57
N PHE A 44 0.40 3.16 -3.73
CA PHE A 44 1.49 3.69 -2.91
C PHE A 44 2.71 3.93 -3.79
N ARG A 45 3.63 4.76 -3.33
CA ARG A 45 4.91 5.04 -3.97
C ARG A 45 6.05 4.46 -3.12
N THR A 46 6.97 3.75 -3.78
CA THR A 46 8.21 3.24 -3.18
C THR A 46 9.42 3.68 -4.02
N THR A 47 10.62 3.36 -3.56
CA THR A 47 11.89 3.63 -4.24
C THR A 47 12.66 2.32 -4.47
N PHE A 48 13.44 2.25 -5.54
CA PHE A 48 14.24 1.08 -5.92
C PHE A 48 15.74 1.41 -5.98
N LEU A 49 16.18 2.37 -5.16
CA LEU A 49 17.58 2.78 -5.07
C LEU A 49 18.54 1.72 -4.51
N PRO A 50 18.13 0.79 -3.62
CA PRO A 50 19.05 -0.24 -3.11
C PRO A 50 19.58 -1.18 -4.20
N PRO A 51 20.70 -1.88 -3.95
CA PRO A 51 21.20 -2.94 -4.82
C PRO A 51 20.15 -4.01 -5.13
N LYS A 52 20.30 -4.67 -6.29
CA LYS A 52 19.33 -5.65 -6.81
C LYS A 52 18.98 -6.76 -5.81
N ASP A 53 19.94 -7.24 -5.03
CA ASP A 53 19.71 -8.32 -4.07
C ASP A 53 18.91 -7.87 -2.84
N GLU A 54 19.09 -6.62 -2.41
CA GLU A 54 18.24 -6.00 -1.37
C GLU A 54 16.82 -5.77 -1.89
N ILE A 55 16.67 -5.37 -3.15
CA ILE A 55 15.36 -5.24 -3.80
C ILE A 55 14.63 -6.58 -3.81
N LYS A 56 15.30 -7.70 -4.13
CA LYS A 56 14.66 -9.03 -4.09
C LYS A 56 14.12 -9.35 -2.69
N ALA A 57 14.91 -9.11 -1.65
CA ALA A 57 14.48 -9.34 -0.28
C ALA A 57 13.30 -8.45 0.12
N LEU A 58 13.31 -7.19 -0.30
CA LEU A 58 12.22 -6.23 -0.10
C LEU A 58 10.94 -6.66 -0.82
N VAL A 59 11.02 -7.07 -2.08
CA VAL A 59 9.88 -7.56 -2.87
C VAL A 59 9.30 -8.83 -2.26
N GLU A 60 10.13 -9.76 -1.78
CA GLU A 60 9.64 -10.97 -1.10
C GLU A 60 8.93 -10.66 0.22
N LYS A 61 9.42 -9.70 1.01
CA LYS A 61 8.72 -9.22 2.21
C LYS A 61 7.38 -8.58 1.86
N MET A 62 7.36 -7.68 0.86
CA MET A 62 6.13 -7.04 0.39
C MET A 62 5.11 -8.07 -0.12
N LYS A 63 5.55 -9.09 -0.87
CA LYS A 63 4.69 -10.15 -1.39
C LYS A 63 4.02 -10.94 -0.26
N LYS A 64 4.79 -11.36 0.75
CA LYS A 64 4.26 -12.09 1.90
C LYS A 64 3.25 -11.26 2.69
N PHE A 65 3.60 -10.00 2.96
CA PHE A 65 2.69 -9.05 3.60
C PHE A 65 1.40 -8.89 2.78
N HIS A 66 1.51 -8.59 1.48
CA HIS A 66 0.35 -8.32 0.64
C HIS A 66 -0.59 -9.51 0.55
N ALA A 67 -0.05 -10.73 0.39
CA ALA A 67 -0.87 -11.94 0.39
C ALA A 67 -1.65 -12.09 1.71
N ALA A 68 -0.95 -12.01 2.86
CA ALA A 68 -1.59 -12.11 4.18
C ALA A 68 -2.58 -10.98 4.46
N TYR A 69 -2.29 -9.76 4.00
CA TYR A 69 -3.19 -8.62 4.11
C TYR A 69 -4.46 -8.87 3.27
N ALA A 70 -4.31 -9.29 2.02
CA ALA A 70 -5.43 -9.52 1.10
C ALA A 70 -6.34 -10.68 1.52
N GLU A 71 -5.80 -11.76 2.10
CA GLU A 71 -6.62 -12.86 2.64
C GLU A 71 -7.68 -12.35 3.64
N LYS A 72 -7.36 -11.35 4.46
CA LYS A 72 -8.28 -10.78 5.46
C LYS A 72 -9.52 -10.12 4.86
N PHE A 73 -9.52 -9.85 3.56
CA PHE A 73 -10.61 -9.18 2.85
C PHE A 73 -11.29 -10.09 1.81
N LYS A 74 -10.90 -11.37 1.71
CA LYS A 74 -11.56 -12.32 0.79
C LYS A 74 -12.95 -12.77 1.25
N ASP A 75 -13.25 -12.62 2.54
CA ASP A 75 -14.53 -13.00 3.15
C ASP A 75 -15.44 -11.79 3.47
N SER A 76 -15.16 -10.62 2.88
CA SER A 76 -15.88 -9.34 3.13
C SER A 76 -16.69 -8.87 1.93
#